data_AF-A0A3S7QG63-F1
#
_entry.id   AF-A0A3S7QG63-F1
#
_cell.length_a   1.000
_cell.length_b   1.000
_cell.length_c   1.000
_cell.angle_alpha   90.00
_cell.angle_beta   90.00
_cell.angle_gamma   90.00
#
_symmetry.space_group_name_H-M   'P 1'
#
loop_
_entity.id
_entity.type
_entity.pdbx_description
1 polymer ?
#
loop_
_entity_poly.entity_id
_entity_poly.type
_entity_poly.pdbx_seq_one_letter_code
_entity_poly.pdbx_strand_id
1 'polypeptide(L)'
;MGEVSGLNVSGFEGFLNALASRVRHFHAAGGRVSDHALDTVVYEEATREEAAAIFNKALTEGRVTPLEEAKYKSYVLVFLGKQYAELGWAMQYHIHALRNNNTAMFRRLGPDTGYDAVNDGSIAHSLAALLDAQELAGGLPRTILYSLNSGDYPVLASLAGCFQSGGSVGKIQFGTAWWFNDHIEGMQEQMELLANHGVLSRFIGMLTDSRSFLPTHATNTSDVYSVI
;
A
#
# COMPACT_ATOMS: atom_id res chain seq x y z
N MET A 1 6.46 -18.48 5.30
CA MET A 1 7.08 -18.11 4.00
C MET A 1 7.91 -19.25 3.40
N GLY A 2 8.93 -19.78 4.09
CA GLY A 2 9.78 -20.86 3.55
C GLY A 2 9.01 -22.11 3.12
N GLU A 3 8.01 -22.52 3.92
CA GLU A 3 7.14 -23.66 3.58
C GLU A 3 6.36 -23.45 2.27
N VAL A 4 5.70 -22.28 2.12
CA VAL A 4 4.83 -21.99 0.96
C VAL A 4 5.60 -21.63 -0.31
N SER A 5 6.86 -21.21 -0.20
CA SER A 5 7.74 -20.96 -1.35
C SER A 5 8.60 -22.18 -1.71
N GLY A 6 8.78 -23.13 -0.79
CA GLY A 6 9.72 -24.23 -0.92
C GLY A 6 11.19 -23.79 -0.92
N LEU A 7 11.49 -22.56 -0.47
CA LEU A 7 12.82 -21.95 -0.49
C LEU A 7 13.35 -21.72 0.92
N ASN A 8 14.68 -21.82 1.08
CA ASN A 8 15.31 -21.41 2.31
C ASN A 8 15.20 -19.89 2.48
N VAL A 9 14.62 -19.43 3.59
CA VAL A 9 14.43 -18.01 3.94
C VAL A 9 15.24 -17.59 5.18
N SER A 10 16.23 -18.39 5.58
CA SER A 10 17.08 -18.10 6.74
C SER A 10 18.02 -16.90 6.54
N GLY A 11 18.18 -16.46 5.29
CA GLY A 11 18.94 -15.26 4.94
C GLY A 11 18.13 -14.37 4.01
N PHE A 12 18.53 -13.10 3.95
CA PHE A 12 17.79 -12.07 3.22
C PHE A 12 17.60 -12.39 1.74
N GLU A 13 18.62 -12.94 1.07
CA GLU A 13 18.51 -13.37 -0.33
C GLU A 13 17.49 -14.48 -0.54
N GLY A 14 17.50 -15.46 0.35
CA GLY A 14 16.53 -16.54 0.34
C GLY A 14 15.11 -16.01 0.50
N PHE A 15 14.94 -15.01 1.37
CA PHE A 15 13.68 -14.29 1.57
C PHE A 15 13.23 -13.51 0.33
N LEU A 16 14.10 -12.73 -0.31
CA LEU A 16 13.77 -12.00 -1.55
C LEU A 16 13.41 -12.96 -2.70
N ASN A 17 14.15 -14.06 -2.85
CA ASN A 17 13.85 -15.10 -3.82
C ASN A 17 12.50 -15.77 -3.55
N ALA A 18 12.18 -15.99 -2.26
CA ALA A 18 10.86 -16.49 -1.87
C ALA A 18 9.75 -15.50 -2.24
N LEU A 19 9.91 -14.21 -1.96
CA LEU A 19 8.93 -13.18 -2.36
C LEU A 19 8.71 -13.18 -3.87
N ALA A 20 9.78 -13.08 -4.67
CA ALA A 20 9.68 -13.09 -6.12
C ALA A 20 9.03 -14.37 -6.68
N SER A 21 9.34 -15.53 -6.08
CA SER A 21 8.68 -16.80 -6.41
C SER A 21 7.17 -16.75 -6.13
N ARG A 22 6.75 -16.18 -4.99
CA ARG A 22 5.33 -16.04 -4.67
C ARG A 22 4.62 -15.06 -5.61
N VAL A 23 5.24 -13.93 -5.98
CA VAL A 23 4.69 -13.02 -6.99
C VAL A 23 4.44 -13.76 -8.31
N ARG A 24 5.43 -14.53 -8.80
CA ARG A 24 5.27 -15.35 -10.01
C ARG A 24 4.20 -16.42 -9.89
N HIS A 25 4.08 -17.06 -8.73
CA HIS A 25 3.00 -18.00 -8.48
C HIS A 25 1.62 -17.34 -8.57
N PHE A 26 1.42 -16.18 -7.94
CA PHE A 26 0.17 -15.43 -8.06
C PHE A 26 -0.08 -14.98 -9.50
N HIS A 27 0.97 -14.58 -10.23
CA HIS A 27 0.86 -14.24 -11.64
C HIS A 27 0.34 -15.43 -12.48
N ALA A 28 0.89 -16.63 -12.25
CA ALA A 28 0.43 -17.85 -12.91
C ALA A 28 -1.03 -18.20 -12.57
N ALA A 29 -1.49 -17.86 -11.35
CA ALA A 29 -2.88 -18.02 -10.92
C ALA A 29 -3.82 -16.89 -11.41
N GLY A 30 -3.33 -15.92 -12.18
CA GLY A 30 -4.13 -14.81 -12.72
C GLY A 30 -4.07 -13.51 -11.92
N GLY A 31 -3.31 -13.45 -10.82
CA GLY A 31 -3.07 -12.23 -10.05
C GLY A 31 -2.36 -11.16 -10.88
N ARG A 32 -2.84 -9.91 -10.82
CA ARG A 32 -2.30 -8.76 -11.58
C ARG A 32 -2.22 -7.48 -10.76
N VAL A 33 -2.50 -7.57 -9.47
CA VAL A 33 -2.57 -6.44 -8.54
C VAL A 33 -1.88 -6.83 -7.25
N SER A 34 -1.04 -5.95 -6.71
CA SER A 34 -0.52 -6.02 -5.35
C SER A 34 -1.15 -4.93 -4.50
N ASP A 35 -1.18 -5.16 -3.19
CA ASP A 35 -1.73 -4.22 -2.23
C ASP A 35 -0.82 -4.12 -1.00
N HIS A 36 -0.60 -2.90 -0.54
CA HIS A 36 0.31 -2.55 0.53
C HIS A 36 -0.33 -1.52 1.45
N ALA A 37 -0.66 -1.95 2.67
CA ALA A 37 -1.06 -1.04 3.74
C ALA A 37 0.16 -0.38 4.36
N LEU A 38 0.19 0.96 4.34
CA LEU A 38 1.24 1.80 4.91
C LEU A 38 0.64 2.69 6.00
N ASP A 39 0.59 2.18 7.24
CA ASP A 39 0.12 2.94 8.41
C ASP A 39 0.91 4.26 8.58
N THR A 40 2.19 4.25 8.21
CA THR A 40 3.04 5.44 8.06
C THR A 40 3.91 5.27 6.82
N VAL A 41 3.97 6.31 5.98
CA VAL A 41 4.85 6.31 4.81
C VAL A 41 6.26 6.73 5.24
N VAL A 42 7.21 5.81 5.10
CA VAL A 42 8.63 6.06 5.36
C VAL A 42 9.44 5.70 4.12
N TYR A 43 10.49 6.47 3.87
CA TYR A 43 11.51 6.12 2.89
C TYR A 43 12.89 6.47 3.45
N GLU A 44 13.76 5.46 3.49
CA GLU A 44 15.16 5.60 3.85
C GLU A 44 15.97 4.75 2.88
N GLU A 45 16.92 5.38 2.17
CA GLU A 45 17.77 4.67 1.23
C GLU A 45 18.58 3.61 1.97
N ALA A 46 18.64 2.42 1.38
CA ALA A 46 19.37 1.29 1.93
C ALA A 46 20.02 0.50 0.81
N THR A 47 21.27 0.12 1.04
CA THR A 47 21.93 -0.91 0.27
C THR A 47 21.36 -2.29 0.62
N ARG A 48 21.61 -3.26 -0.25
CA ARG A 48 21.23 -4.66 0.00
C ARG A 48 21.90 -5.20 1.26
N GLU A 49 23.15 -4.83 1.48
CA GLU A 49 23.97 -5.28 2.60
C GLU A 49 23.42 -4.73 3.92
N GLU A 50 23.00 -3.47 3.96
CA GLU A 50 22.32 -2.88 5.12
C GLU A 50 20.98 -3.57 5.40
N ALA A 51 20.13 -3.74 4.37
CA ALA A 51 18.85 -4.43 4.52
C ALA A 51 19.04 -5.89 4.99
N ALA A 52 20.07 -6.58 4.50
CA ALA A 52 20.41 -7.93 4.94
C ALA A 52 20.89 -7.98 6.39
N ALA A 53 21.71 -7.01 6.82
CA ALA A 53 22.15 -6.90 8.20
C ALA A 53 20.97 -6.65 9.15
N ILE A 54 20.06 -5.76 8.77
CA ILE A 54 18.84 -5.47 9.53
C ILE A 54 17.93 -6.70 9.62
N PHE A 55 17.74 -7.42 8.51
CA PHE A 55 16.97 -8.67 8.48
C PHE A 55 17.57 -9.71 9.43
N ASN A 56 18.88 -9.94 9.37
CA ASN A 56 19.56 -10.89 10.25
C ASN A 56 19.46 -10.47 11.72
N LYS A 57 19.64 -9.18 12.02
CA LYS A 57 19.46 -8.62 13.36
C LYS A 57 18.06 -8.86 13.89
N ALA A 58 17.03 -8.65 13.07
CA ALA A 58 15.64 -8.92 13.47
C ALA A 58 15.43 -10.41 13.81
N LEU A 59 16.03 -11.34 13.06
CA LEU A 59 15.94 -12.77 13.32
C LEU A 59 16.69 -13.22 14.58
N THR A 60 17.86 -12.64 14.86
CA THR A 60 18.73 -13.08 15.96
C THR A 60 18.45 -12.34 17.27
N GLU A 61 18.14 -11.05 17.21
CA GLU A 61 17.94 -10.20 18.40
C GLU A 61 16.46 -9.89 18.68
N GLY A 62 15.57 -10.14 17.71
CA GLY A 62 14.13 -9.90 17.87
C GLY A 62 13.71 -8.43 17.89
N ARG A 63 14.61 -7.49 17.57
CA ARG A 63 14.32 -6.05 17.55
C ARG A 63 15.20 -5.28 16.57
N VAL A 64 14.65 -4.20 16.03
CA VAL A 64 15.33 -3.22 15.18
C VAL A 64 14.91 -1.81 15.60
N THR A 65 15.72 -0.81 15.28
CA THR A 65 15.37 0.60 15.48
C THR A 65 14.40 1.10 14.41
N PRO A 66 13.69 2.22 14.62
CA PRO A 66 12.80 2.79 13.61
C PRO A 66 13.51 3.11 12.28
N LEU A 67 14.76 3.58 12.33
CA LEU A 67 15.56 3.85 11.13
C LEU A 67 15.92 2.56 10.37
N GLU A 68 16.29 1.51 11.10
CA GLU A 68 16.56 0.18 10.53
C GLU A 68 15.29 -0.40 9.88
N GLU A 69 14.14 -0.29 10.56
CA GLU A 69 12.86 -0.72 10.00
C GLU A 69 12.51 0.05 8.71
N ALA A 70 12.69 1.37 8.70
CA ALA A 70 12.46 2.20 7.53
C ALA A 70 13.35 1.79 6.34
N LYS A 71 14.65 1.58 6.57
CA LYS A 71 15.60 1.09 5.55
C LYS A 71 15.18 -0.26 4.99
N TYR A 72 14.85 -1.21 5.86
CA TYR A 72 14.42 -2.55 5.45
C TYR A 72 13.12 -2.50 4.62
N LYS A 73 12.09 -1.78 5.11
CA LYS A 73 10.82 -1.62 4.40
C LYS A 73 11.02 -0.96 3.03
N SER A 74 11.81 0.10 2.97
CA SER A 74 12.11 0.84 1.74
C SER A 74 12.75 -0.09 0.70
N TYR A 75 13.79 -0.84 1.10
CA TYR A 75 14.45 -1.79 0.20
C TYR A 75 13.48 -2.85 -0.33
N VAL A 76 12.67 -3.45 0.54
CA VAL A 76 11.72 -4.51 0.15
C VAL A 76 10.62 -3.96 -0.77
N LEU A 77 10.09 -2.76 -0.51
CA LEU A 77 9.08 -2.13 -1.37
C LEU A 77 9.64 -1.74 -2.74
N VAL A 78 10.89 -1.29 -2.82
CA VAL A 78 11.57 -1.02 -4.10
C VAL A 78 11.80 -2.33 -4.87
N PHE A 79 12.29 -3.37 -4.20
CA PHE A 79 12.46 -4.71 -4.79
C PHE A 79 11.15 -5.26 -5.34
N LEU A 80 10.06 -5.20 -4.56
CA LEU A 80 8.74 -5.67 -5.00
C LEU A 80 8.18 -4.81 -6.13
N GLY A 81 8.32 -3.49 -6.07
CA GLY A 81 7.93 -2.56 -7.12
C GLY A 81 8.51 -2.97 -8.48
N LYS A 82 9.81 -3.30 -8.51
CA LYS A 82 10.48 -3.83 -9.70
C LYS A 82 9.84 -5.13 -10.21
N GLN A 83 9.56 -6.09 -9.33
CA GLN A 83 8.90 -7.35 -9.73
C GLN A 83 7.50 -7.11 -10.32
N TYR A 84 6.76 -6.14 -9.78
CA TYR A 84 5.44 -5.76 -10.29
C TYR A 84 5.54 -5.10 -11.66
N ALA A 85 6.53 -4.21 -11.85
CA ALA A 85 6.76 -3.54 -13.13
C ALA A 85 7.11 -4.56 -14.22
N GLU A 86 8.03 -5.49 -13.94
CA GLU A 86 8.45 -6.56 -14.85
C GLU A 86 7.27 -7.43 -15.32
N LEU A 87 6.27 -7.65 -14.45
CA LEU A 87 5.09 -8.47 -14.72
C LEU A 87 3.87 -7.67 -15.18
N GLY A 88 3.99 -6.35 -15.33
CA GLY A 88 2.90 -5.46 -15.71
C GLY A 88 1.77 -5.39 -14.69
N TRP A 89 2.04 -5.60 -13.40
CA TRP A 89 1.05 -5.51 -12.33
C TRP A 89 0.68 -4.06 -12.00
N ALA A 90 -0.49 -3.89 -11.39
CA ALA A 90 -0.81 -2.67 -10.65
C ALA A 90 -0.39 -2.85 -9.18
N MET A 91 0.10 -1.77 -8.57
CA MET A 91 0.51 -1.72 -7.17
C MET A 91 -0.35 -0.70 -6.43
N GLN A 92 -0.92 -1.10 -5.30
CA GLN A 92 -1.78 -0.23 -4.50
C GLN A 92 -1.07 0.14 -3.20
N TYR A 93 -1.17 1.42 -2.82
CA TYR A 93 -0.78 1.91 -1.51
C TYR A 93 -2.00 2.44 -0.78
N HIS A 94 -2.37 1.78 0.32
CA HIS A 94 -3.41 2.21 1.25
C HIS A 94 -2.76 2.84 2.48
N ILE A 95 -2.84 4.16 2.60
CA ILE A 95 -2.03 4.95 3.53
C ILE A 95 -2.85 5.45 4.73
N HIS A 96 -2.23 5.53 5.91
CA HIS A 96 -2.74 6.21 7.11
C HIS A 96 -3.88 5.52 7.88
N ALA A 97 -3.89 4.19 7.93
CA ALA A 97 -4.62 3.52 9.00
C ALA A 97 -3.86 3.64 10.34
N LEU A 98 -4.51 4.18 11.37
CA LEU A 98 -4.04 4.13 12.75
C LEU A 98 -4.74 2.95 13.43
N ARG A 99 -4.02 1.84 13.63
CA ARG A 99 -4.65 0.56 13.98
C ARG A 99 -4.63 0.23 15.47
N ASN A 100 -5.60 -0.56 15.91
CA ASN A 100 -5.64 -1.18 17.23
C ASN A 100 -5.57 -0.18 18.41
N ASN A 101 -6.23 0.98 18.28
CA ASN A 101 -6.16 2.09 19.24
C ASN A 101 -6.67 1.72 20.65
N ASN A 102 -7.54 0.70 20.74
CA ASN A 102 -8.10 0.24 22.00
C ASN A 102 -7.43 -1.06 22.45
N THR A 103 -6.36 -0.95 23.25
CA THR A 103 -5.59 -2.09 23.78
C THR A 103 -6.46 -3.12 24.53
N ALA A 104 -7.46 -2.67 25.29
CA ALA A 104 -8.33 -3.57 26.03
C ALA A 104 -9.16 -4.44 25.09
N MET A 105 -9.71 -3.84 24.03
CA MET A 105 -10.51 -4.55 23.04
C MET A 105 -9.64 -5.38 22.09
N PHE A 106 -8.46 -4.91 21.71
CA PHE A 106 -7.49 -5.69 20.94
C PHE A 106 -7.12 -7.00 21.65
N ARG A 107 -6.87 -6.96 22.97
CA ARG A 107 -6.61 -8.19 23.75
C ARG A 107 -7.79 -9.16 23.79
N ARG A 108 -9.02 -8.65 23.64
CA ARG A 108 -10.24 -9.46 23.72
C ARG A 108 -10.68 -10.00 22.37
N LEU A 109 -10.60 -9.19 21.31
CA LEU A 109 -11.19 -9.46 20.00
C LEU A 109 -10.14 -9.64 18.90
N GLY A 110 -8.91 -9.17 19.11
CA GLY A 110 -7.88 -9.13 18.08
C GLY A 110 -8.00 -7.91 17.13
N PRO A 111 -7.23 -7.91 16.03
CA PRO A 111 -7.28 -6.86 15.02
C PRO A 111 -8.61 -6.85 14.26
N ASP A 112 -8.82 -5.83 13.42
CA ASP A 112 -9.90 -5.80 12.41
C ASP A 112 -11.31 -5.89 13.02
N THR A 113 -11.49 -5.26 14.18
CA THR A 113 -12.73 -5.29 15.00
C THR A 113 -13.30 -3.89 15.31
N GLY A 114 -13.00 -2.90 14.46
CA GLY A 114 -13.59 -1.55 14.53
C GLY A 114 -12.91 -0.59 15.52
N TYR A 115 -11.66 -0.84 15.89
CA TYR A 115 -10.86 0.02 16.77
C TYR A 115 -9.69 0.71 16.04
N ASP A 116 -9.85 0.88 14.72
CA ASP A 116 -8.93 1.59 13.84
C ASP A 116 -9.46 3.01 13.56
N ALA A 117 -8.56 3.92 13.22
CA ALA A 117 -8.86 5.34 12.99
C ALA A 117 -7.97 5.91 11.88
N VAL A 118 -8.18 7.19 11.56
CA VAL A 118 -7.36 7.96 10.62
C VAL A 118 -6.02 8.35 11.27
N ASN A 119 -4.90 8.16 10.57
CA ASN A 119 -3.59 8.70 10.94
C ASN A 119 -3.31 10.02 10.19
N ASP A 120 -2.51 10.92 10.78
CA ASP A 120 -2.25 12.28 10.29
C ASP A 120 -0.76 12.60 10.04
N GLY A 121 0.08 11.56 9.89
CA GLY A 121 1.48 11.73 9.54
C GLY A 121 1.70 12.47 8.21
N SER A 122 2.88 13.08 8.01
CA SER A 122 3.21 13.70 6.71
C SER A 122 3.72 12.67 5.72
N ILE A 123 3.20 12.66 4.49
CA ILE A 123 3.56 11.67 3.46
C ILE A 123 4.37 12.24 2.30
N ALA A 124 4.32 13.55 2.07
CA ALA A 124 4.73 14.12 0.78
C ALA A 124 6.17 13.77 0.40
N HIS A 125 7.11 13.95 1.33
CA HIS A 125 8.53 13.71 1.06
C HIS A 125 8.83 12.21 0.94
N SER A 126 8.40 11.40 1.92
CA SER A 126 8.65 9.96 1.94
C SER A 126 8.01 9.24 0.76
N LEU A 127 6.77 9.61 0.39
CA LEU A 127 6.07 9.02 -0.75
C LEU A 127 6.75 9.37 -2.07
N ALA A 128 7.12 10.65 -2.27
CA ALA A 128 7.84 11.07 -3.46
C ALA A 128 9.17 10.32 -3.62
N ALA A 129 9.95 10.20 -2.53
CA ALA A 129 11.22 9.51 -2.54
C ALA A 129 11.07 8.00 -2.80
N LEU A 130 10.04 7.35 -2.24
CA LEU A 130 9.75 5.94 -2.51
C LEU A 130 9.39 5.69 -3.98
N LEU A 131 8.51 6.52 -4.56
CA LEU A 131 8.10 6.39 -5.96
C LEU A 131 9.28 6.65 -6.92
N ASP A 132 10.13 7.64 -6.61
CA ASP A 132 11.33 7.94 -7.39
C ASP A 132 12.34 6.78 -7.35
N ALA A 133 12.59 6.22 -6.16
CA ALA A 133 13.46 5.06 -5.99
C ALA A 133 12.98 3.85 -6.79
N GLN A 134 11.67 3.62 -6.87
CA GLN A 134 11.08 2.57 -7.69
C GLN A 134 11.25 2.82 -9.19
N GLU A 135 11.06 4.06 -9.65
CA GLU A 135 11.31 4.42 -11.04
C GLU A 135 12.78 4.19 -11.41
N LEU A 136 13.72 4.61 -10.55
CA LEU A 136 15.17 4.39 -10.74
C LEU A 136 15.58 2.91 -10.73
N ALA A 137 14.89 2.06 -9.96
CA ALA A 137 15.25 0.65 -9.77
C ALA A 137 14.87 -0.29 -10.94
N GLY A 138 14.29 0.24 -12.02
CA GLY A 138 13.86 -0.55 -13.18
C GLY A 138 12.42 -0.27 -13.64
N GLY A 139 11.84 0.84 -13.21
CA GLY A 139 10.52 1.32 -13.59
C GLY A 139 9.49 1.18 -12.47
N LEU A 140 8.77 2.26 -12.19
CA LEU A 140 7.61 2.27 -11.30
C LEU A 140 6.48 1.50 -12.00
N PRO A 141 5.81 0.52 -11.33
CA PRO A 141 4.65 -0.14 -11.90
C PRO A 141 3.48 0.85 -12.11
N ARG A 142 2.36 0.36 -12.65
CA ARG A 142 1.10 1.09 -12.53
C ARG A 142 0.78 1.19 -11.04
N THR A 143 0.48 2.38 -10.53
CA THR A 143 0.34 2.58 -9.09
C THR A 143 -0.98 3.28 -8.77
N ILE A 144 -1.67 2.85 -7.73
CA ILE A 144 -2.87 3.51 -7.23
C ILE A 144 -2.61 3.93 -5.78
N LEU A 145 -2.85 5.20 -5.50
CA LEU A 145 -2.59 5.83 -4.20
C LEU A 145 -3.92 6.13 -3.51
N TYR A 146 -4.12 5.56 -2.33
CA TYR A 146 -5.26 5.80 -1.46
C TYR A 146 -4.76 6.36 -0.12
N SER A 147 -5.47 7.31 0.46
CA SER A 147 -5.25 7.71 1.86
C SER A 147 -6.55 7.68 2.63
N LEU A 148 -6.45 7.25 3.89
CA LEU A 148 -7.54 7.31 4.85
C LEU A 148 -7.75 8.74 5.38
N ASN A 149 -6.74 9.60 5.27
CA ASN A 149 -6.81 11.01 5.64
C ASN A 149 -7.06 11.86 4.39
N SER A 150 -8.24 12.49 4.29
CA SER A 150 -8.59 13.35 3.15
C SER A 150 -7.68 14.58 3.02
N GLY A 151 -7.01 14.98 4.10
CA GLY A 151 -5.96 16.02 4.08
C GLY A 151 -4.77 15.69 3.17
N ASP A 152 -4.55 14.41 2.86
CA ASP A 152 -3.49 13.97 1.94
C ASP A 152 -3.89 14.06 0.47
N TYR A 153 -5.17 14.22 0.15
CA TYR A 153 -5.65 14.16 -1.22
C TYR A 153 -4.90 15.13 -2.17
N PRO A 154 -4.61 16.40 -1.80
CA PRO A 154 -3.83 17.29 -2.64
C PRO A 154 -2.41 16.78 -2.92
N VAL A 155 -1.79 16.12 -1.92
CA VAL A 155 -0.46 15.53 -2.05
C VAL A 155 -0.52 14.33 -3.00
N LEU A 156 -1.49 13.43 -2.83
CA LEU A 156 -1.64 12.27 -3.71
C LEU A 156 -1.93 12.66 -5.15
N ALA A 157 -2.89 13.58 -5.36
CA ALA A 157 -3.29 14.02 -6.69
C ALA A 157 -2.15 14.73 -7.43
N SER A 158 -1.41 15.60 -6.73
CA SER A 158 -0.26 16.30 -7.33
C SER A 158 0.94 15.38 -7.59
N LEU A 159 1.30 14.51 -6.64
CA LEU A 159 2.41 13.56 -6.82
C LEU A 159 2.12 12.53 -7.91
N ALA A 160 0.86 12.11 -8.09
CA ALA A 160 0.49 11.23 -9.20
C ALA A 160 0.85 11.85 -10.56
N GLY A 161 0.80 13.18 -10.70
CA GLY A 161 1.21 13.90 -11.91
C GLY A 161 2.72 13.82 -12.18
N CYS A 162 3.55 13.75 -11.15
CA CYS A 162 5.02 13.74 -11.27
C CYS A 162 5.56 12.46 -11.94
N PHE A 163 4.86 11.34 -11.80
CA PHE A 163 5.34 10.01 -12.22
C PHE A 163 4.50 9.39 -13.36
N GLN A 164 3.75 10.22 -14.10
CA GLN A 164 3.14 9.76 -15.35
C GLN A 164 4.23 9.48 -16.40
N SER A 165 4.05 8.45 -17.23
CA SER A 165 4.98 8.14 -18.32
C SER A 165 4.24 7.77 -19.60
N GLY A 166 4.87 8.02 -20.76
CA GLY A 166 4.31 7.61 -22.06
C GLY A 166 4.11 6.09 -22.14
N GLY A 167 3.08 5.66 -22.87
CA GLY A 167 2.77 4.24 -23.11
C GLY A 167 1.79 3.60 -22.13
N SER A 168 1.43 4.26 -21.03
CA SER A 168 0.33 3.85 -20.14
C SER A 168 -0.56 5.04 -19.85
N VAL A 169 -1.86 4.91 -20.14
CA VAL A 169 -2.83 5.96 -19.85
C VAL A 169 -3.13 5.96 -18.36
N GLY A 170 -2.78 7.03 -17.66
CA GLY A 170 -2.98 7.16 -16.21
C GLY A 170 -2.18 6.11 -15.44
N LYS A 171 -0.86 6.08 -15.63
CA LYS A 171 0.05 5.11 -14.98
C LYS A 171 -0.08 5.18 -13.46
N ILE A 172 -0.17 6.40 -12.92
CA ILE A 172 -0.37 6.65 -11.49
C ILE A 172 -1.77 7.21 -11.29
N GLN A 173 -2.54 6.55 -10.43
CA GLN A 173 -3.92 6.88 -10.13
C GLN A 173 -4.00 7.44 -8.72
N PHE A 174 -4.70 8.57 -8.59
CA PHE A 174 -5.29 8.95 -7.31
C PHE A 174 -6.57 8.11 -7.15
N GLY A 175 -6.52 7.17 -6.21
CA GLY A 175 -7.56 6.17 -5.99
C GLY A 175 -8.87 6.78 -5.48
N THR A 176 -9.95 5.98 -5.55
CA THR A 176 -11.26 6.37 -5.02
C THR A 176 -11.20 6.66 -3.52
N ALA A 177 -12.21 7.37 -3.01
CA ALA A 177 -12.33 7.61 -1.57
C ALA A 177 -12.39 6.28 -0.81
N TRP A 178 -11.55 6.13 0.22
CA TRP A 178 -11.30 4.85 0.87
C TRP A 178 -11.87 4.80 2.30
N TRP A 179 -12.49 3.67 2.64
CA TRP A 179 -12.95 3.29 3.97
C TRP A 179 -13.81 4.36 4.65
N PHE A 180 -13.29 5.11 5.63
CA PHE A 180 -14.07 6.16 6.31
C PHE A 180 -14.53 7.26 5.36
N ASN A 181 -13.90 7.41 4.20
CA ASN A 181 -14.25 8.39 3.18
C ASN A 181 -15.16 7.80 2.07
N ASP A 182 -15.46 6.49 2.10
CA ASP A 182 -16.37 5.84 1.14
C ASP A 182 -17.84 6.11 1.49
N HIS A 183 -18.21 7.38 1.38
CA HIS A 183 -19.57 7.90 1.48
C HIS A 183 -19.72 9.07 0.49
N ILE A 184 -20.93 9.60 0.33
CA ILE A 184 -21.23 10.57 -0.73
C ILE A 184 -20.34 11.81 -0.68
N GLU A 185 -20.10 12.38 0.49
CA GLU A 185 -19.27 13.58 0.64
C GLU A 185 -17.80 13.29 0.37
N GLY A 186 -17.25 12.19 0.90
CA GLY A 186 -15.85 11.83 0.69
C GLY A 186 -15.55 11.45 -0.76
N MET A 187 -16.48 10.76 -1.43
CA MET A 187 -16.39 10.48 -2.86
C MET A 187 -16.49 11.76 -3.70
N GLN A 188 -17.38 12.70 -3.35
CA GLN A 188 -17.49 13.98 -4.04
C GLN A 188 -16.19 14.78 -3.93
N GLU A 189 -15.63 14.92 -2.73
CA GLU A 189 -14.36 15.61 -2.50
C GLU A 189 -13.21 14.99 -3.30
N GLN A 190 -13.08 13.66 -3.25
CA GLN A 190 -12.05 12.93 -4.00
C GLN A 190 -12.19 13.15 -5.52
N MET A 191 -13.41 13.03 -6.06
CA MET A 191 -13.67 13.16 -7.49
C MET A 191 -13.48 14.60 -7.99
N GLU A 192 -13.91 15.59 -7.21
CA GLU A 192 -13.68 17.00 -7.51
C GLU A 192 -12.18 17.30 -7.60
N LEU A 193 -11.39 16.81 -6.64
CA LEU A 193 -9.96 17.00 -6.65
C LEU A 193 -9.27 16.26 -7.82
N LEU A 194 -9.69 15.03 -8.12
CA LEU A 194 -9.21 14.30 -9.29
C LEU A 194 -9.55 15.03 -10.60
N ALA A 195 -10.73 15.66 -10.69
CA ALA A 195 -11.11 16.46 -11.86
C ALA A 195 -10.26 17.74 -12.00
N ASN A 196 -9.86 18.34 -10.87
CA ASN A 196 -9.05 19.57 -10.86
C ASN A 196 -7.56 19.31 -11.14
N HIS A 197 -7.00 18.22 -10.62
CA HIS A 197 -5.55 17.95 -10.67
C HIS A 197 -5.15 16.85 -11.64
N GLY A 198 -6.09 16.03 -12.09
CA GLY A 198 -5.85 14.87 -12.94
C GLY A 198 -6.74 14.85 -14.18
N VAL A 199 -7.02 13.64 -14.66
CA VAL A 199 -7.86 13.41 -15.84
C VAL A 199 -9.00 12.47 -15.45
N LEU A 200 -10.13 13.04 -15.01
CA LEU A 200 -11.27 12.27 -14.51
C LEU A 200 -11.78 11.22 -15.51
N SER A 201 -11.69 11.49 -16.83
CA SER A 201 -12.08 10.51 -17.87
C SER A 201 -11.19 9.26 -17.92
N ARG A 202 -10.07 9.25 -17.19
CA ARG A 202 -9.14 8.11 -17.03
C ARG A 202 -9.17 7.52 -15.63
N PHE A 203 -10.10 7.96 -14.79
CA PHE A 203 -10.30 7.39 -13.46
C PHE A 203 -10.68 5.91 -13.57
N ILE A 204 -10.02 5.07 -12.78
CA ILE A 204 -10.26 3.61 -12.79
C ILE A 204 -11.55 3.20 -12.07
N GLY A 205 -12.19 4.13 -11.35
CA GLY A 205 -13.52 3.94 -10.78
C GLY A 205 -13.50 3.34 -9.36
N MET A 206 -14.59 2.66 -9.03
CA MET A 206 -14.95 2.27 -7.68
C MET A 206 -14.58 0.81 -7.38
N LEU A 207 -14.26 0.54 -6.11
CA LEU A 207 -14.09 -0.79 -5.54
C LEU A 207 -14.77 -0.82 -4.16
N THR A 208 -15.28 -1.98 -3.73
CA THR A 208 -16.09 -2.06 -2.50
C THR A 208 -15.27 -2.15 -1.21
N ASP A 209 -14.02 -2.62 -1.31
CA ASP A 209 -13.13 -2.93 -0.18
C ASP A 209 -13.83 -3.64 1.00
N SER A 210 -14.71 -4.59 0.68
CA SER A 210 -15.63 -5.16 1.67
C SER A 210 -15.44 -6.66 1.76
N ARG A 211 -15.56 -7.17 2.99
CA ARG A 211 -15.73 -8.60 3.27
C ARG A 211 -17.20 -9.06 3.13
N SER A 212 -18.15 -8.14 2.95
CA SER A 212 -19.56 -8.46 2.76
C SER A 212 -19.85 -8.84 1.32
N PHE A 213 -20.55 -9.95 1.11
CA PHE A 213 -21.08 -10.34 -0.20
C PHE A 213 -22.30 -9.51 -0.64
N LEU A 214 -22.89 -8.72 0.27
CA LEU A 214 -24.02 -7.83 0.01
C LEU A 214 -23.65 -6.36 0.32
N PRO A 215 -22.66 -5.77 -0.35
CA PRO A 215 -22.20 -4.41 -0.02
C PRO A 215 -23.24 -3.33 -0.39
N THR A 216 -24.18 -3.62 -1.29
CA THR A 216 -25.16 -2.65 -1.81
C THR A 216 -26.59 -2.85 -1.29
N HIS A 217 -26.83 -3.84 -0.42
CA HIS A 217 -28.15 -4.14 0.15
C HIS A 217 -28.19 -3.90 1.67
N ALA A 218 -27.90 -2.67 2.10
CA ALA A 218 -28.27 -2.21 3.43
C ALA A 218 -29.56 -1.39 3.36
N THR A 219 -30.68 -2.06 3.08
CA THR A 219 -31.99 -1.45 3.34
C THR A 219 -32.28 -1.56 4.83
N ASN A 220 -32.06 -0.45 5.55
CA ASN A 220 -32.74 -0.15 6.80
C ASN A 220 -32.44 -1.07 8.00
N THR A 221 -31.20 -1.09 8.50
CA THR A 221 -30.88 -1.46 9.90
C THR A 221 -29.54 -0.89 10.32
N SER A 222 -29.46 -0.50 11.59
CA SER A 222 -28.39 0.18 12.34
C SER A 222 -27.01 -0.49 12.42
N ASP A 223 -26.68 -1.42 11.52
CA ASP A 223 -25.44 -2.20 11.56
C ASP A 223 -24.58 -1.93 10.33
N VAL A 224 -24.14 -0.69 10.16
CA VAL A 224 -23.02 -0.36 9.26
C VAL A 224 -21.76 -0.34 10.11
N TYR A 225 -21.31 -1.52 10.53
CA TYR A 225 -19.90 -1.70 10.83
C TYR A 225 -19.26 -2.10 9.52
N SER A 226 -18.62 -1.15 8.83
CA SER A 226 -17.62 -1.43 7.82
C SER A 226 -16.48 -2.16 8.53
N VAL A 227 -16.60 -3.48 8.62
CA VAL A 227 -15.53 -4.31 9.15
C VAL A 227 -14.53 -4.49 8.02
N ILE A 228 -13.42 -3.75 8.10
CA ILE A 228 -12.12 -4.13 7.55
C ILE A 228 -11.21 -4.41 8.73
#